data_AF-A0A497BLD6-F1
#
_entry.id   AF-A0A497BLD6-F1
#
_cell.length_a   1.000
_cell.length_b   1.000
_cell.length_c   1.000
_cell.angle_alpha   90.00
_cell.angle_beta   90.00
_cell.angle_gamma   90.00
#
_symmetry.space_group_name_H-M   'P 1'
#
loop_
_entity.id
_entity.type
_entity.pdbx_description
1 polymer ?
#
loop_
_entity_poly.entity_id
_entity_poly.type
_entity_poly.pdbx_seq_one_letter_code
_entity_poly.pdbx_strand_id
1 'polypeptide(L)' 'ELTARYGAIYYYQRNDIPGVVWLQRIAEHFTHCVWLNPEEPRYWNHPTVQMIGKLFPMYQLTLDGLGEAVRKLVCKR' A
#
# COMPACT_ATOMS: atom_id res chain seq x y z
N GLU A 1 10.83 0.51 9.78
CA GLU A 1 11.09 0.98 8.40
C GLU A 1 10.01 1.88 7.79
N LEU A 2 8.73 1.47 7.65
CA LEU A 2 7.75 2.29 6.90
C LEU A 2 7.61 3.75 7.40
N THR A 3 7.69 3.94 8.72
CA THR A 3 7.64 5.25 9.39
C THR A 3 9.02 5.81 9.75
N ALA A 4 10.09 5.06 9.50
CA ALA A 4 11.44 5.45 9.90
C ALA A 4 12.01 6.49 8.94
N ARG A 5 12.48 7.61 9.49
CA ARG A 5 13.34 8.55 8.77
C ARG A 5 14.68 7.86 8.50
N TYR A 6 15.20 7.98 7.28
CA TYR A 6 16.39 7.31 6.77
C TYR A 6 16.25 5.80 6.50
N GLY A 7 15.03 5.24 6.56
CA GLY A 7 14.79 3.84 6.20
C GLY A 7 15.19 3.55 4.75
N ALA A 8 16.10 2.61 4.55
CA ALA A 8 16.61 2.22 3.25
C ALA A 8 16.90 0.72 3.20
N ILE A 9 16.72 0.12 2.02
CA ILE A 9 17.04 -1.30 1.80
C ILE A 9 18.56 -1.50 1.69
N TYR A 10 19.27 -0.50 1.16
CA TYR A 10 20.71 -0.53 0.97
C TYR A 10 21.45 0.21 2.09
N TYR A 11 22.47 -0.42 2.64
CA TYR A 11 23.23 0.09 3.79
C TYR A 11 23.81 1.50 3.61
N TYR A 12 24.27 1.84 2.40
CA TYR A 12 24.90 3.13 2.11
C TYR A 12 23.89 4.23 1.70
N GLN A 13 22.60 3.92 1.70
CA GLN A 13 21.55 4.89 1.35
C GLN A 13 20.82 5.36 2.60
N ARG A 14 20.41 6.62 2.58
CA ARG A 14 19.56 7.21 3.62
C ARG A 14 18.42 7.94 2.92
N ASN A 15 17.19 7.50 3.19
CA ASN A 15 16.00 8.17 2.67
C ASN A 15 15.47 9.15 3.70
N ASP A 16 15.74 10.44 3.51
CA ASP A 16 15.30 11.49 4.45
C ASP A 16 13.78 11.54 4.64
N ILE A 17 13.03 10.99 3.70
CA ILE A 17 11.57 10.94 3.71
C ILE A 17 11.10 9.52 4.10
N PRO A 18 10.30 9.38 5.18
CA PRO A 18 9.72 8.09 5.54
C PRO A 18 8.88 7.49 4.41
N GLY A 19 8.91 6.16 4.25
CA GLY A 19 8.19 5.45 3.19
C GLY A 19 6.67 5.73 3.16
N VAL A 20 6.05 5.90 4.34
CA VAL A 20 4.62 6.24 4.45
C VAL A 20 4.25 7.54 3.74
N VAL A 21 5.14 8.53 3.70
CA VAL A 21 4.90 9.81 3.03
C VAL A 21 4.84 9.62 1.51
N TRP A 22 5.66 8.72 0.97
CA TRP A 22 5.59 8.38 -0.45
C TRP A 22 4.28 7.66 -0.80
N LEU A 23 3.79 6.78 0.06
CA LEU A 23 2.49 6.13 -0.13
C LEU A 23 1.34 7.15 -0.10
N GLN A 24 1.37 8.11 0.82
CA GLN A 24 0.39 9.20 0.87
C GLN A 24 0.38 10.00 -0.44
N ARG A 25 1.56 10.39 -0.95
CA ARG A 25 1.67 11.12 -2.22
C ARG A 25 1.07 10.34 -3.40
N ILE A 26 1.25 9.03 -3.45
CA ILE A 26 0.64 8.18 -4.48
C ILE A 26 -0.88 8.21 -4.36
N ALA A 27 -1.42 8.03 -3.14
CA ALA A 27 -2.86 8.05 -2.88
C ALA A 27 -3.50 9.42 -3.19
N GLU A 28 -2.77 10.52 -2.98
CA GLU A 28 -3.22 11.88 -3.28
C GLU A 28 -3.15 12.21 -4.77
N HIS A 29 -2.14 11.68 -5.48
CA HIS A 29 -1.93 11.97 -6.90
C HIS A 29 -2.91 11.21 -7.80
N PHE A 30 -3.13 9.93 -7.51
CA PHE A 30 -3.97 9.08 -8.34
C PHE A 30 -5.36 8.95 -7.75
N THR A 31 -6.36 9.24 -8.59
CA THR A 31 -7.77 9.08 -8.24
C THR A 31 -8.13 7.65 -7.80
N HIS A 32 -7.60 6.68 -8.53
CA HIS A 32 -7.95 5.28 -8.39
C HIS A 32 -6.67 4.54 -8.02
N CYS A 33 -6.60 4.10 -6.78
CA CYS A 33 -5.50 3.28 -6.27
C CYS A 33 -6.07 2.17 -5.41
N VAL A 34 -5.39 1.03 -5.46
CA VAL A 34 -5.65 -0.17 -4.68
C VAL A 34 -4.33 -0.79 -4.29
N TRP A 35 -4.32 -1.55 -3.20
CA TRP A 35 -3.16 -2.32 -2.77
C TRP A 35 -3.47 -3.80 -2.88
N LEU A 36 -2.64 -4.54 -3.64
CA LEU A 36 -2.71 -5.99 -3.69
C LEU A 36 -1.80 -6.58 -2.62
N ASN A 37 -2.37 -7.26 -1.64
CA ASN A 37 -1.65 -7.83 -0.52
C ASN A 37 -1.39 -9.33 -0.75
N PRO A 38 -0.13 -9.79 -0.79
CA PRO A 38 0.18 -11.22 -0.92
C PRO A 38 -0.26 -12.05 0.29
N GLU A 39 -0.37 -11.43 1.46
CA GLU A 39 -0.78 -12.11 2.69
C GLU A 39 -2.29 -12.34 2.73
N GLU A 40 -2.71 -13.45 3.31
CA GLU A 40 -4.13 -13.72 3.56
C GLU A 40 -4.74 -12.68 4.52
N PRO A 41 -6.03 -12.31 4.37
CA PRO A 41 -6.68 -11.30 5.21
C PRO A 41 -6.59 -11.53 6.72
N ARG A 42 -6.49 -12.80 7.16
CA ARG A 42 -6.29 -13.15 8.57
C ARG A 42 -5.00 -12.58 9.18
N TYR A 43 -4.00 -12.22 8.36
CA TYR A 43 -2.74 -11.63 8.79
C TYR A 43 -2.69 -10.10 8.65
N TRP A 44 -3.77 -9.47 8.18
CA TRP A 44 -3.78 -8.02 7.94
C TRP A 44 -3.85 -7.17 9.21
N ASN A 45 -3.95 -7.81 10.38
CA ASN A 45 -3.78 -7.17 11.67
C ASN A 45 -2.32 -6.74 11.96
N HIS A 46 -1.35 -7.11 11.11
CA HIS A 46 0.02 -6.63 11.25
C HIS A 46 0.10 -5.09 11.13
N PRO A 47 0.82 -4.38 12.02
CA PRO A 47 0.79 -2.91 12.10
C PRO A 47 1.08 -2.19 10.77
N THR A 48 2.07 -2.66 10.01
CA THR A 48 2.40 -2.10 8.69
C THR A 48 1.25 -2.25 7.70
N VAL A 49 0.59 -3.41 7.68
CA VAL A 49 -0.53 -3.69 6.78
C VAL A 49 -1.73 -2.81 7.14
N GLN A 50 -2.02 -2.65 8.42
CA GLN A 50 -3.06 -1.73 8.89
C GLN A 50 -2.77 -0.27 8.51
N MET A 51 -1.50 0.18 8.57
CA MET A 51 -1.14 1.53 8.13
C MET A 51 -1.37 1.72 6.64
N ILE A 52 -0.97 0.75 5.81
CA ILE A 52 -1.19 0.79 4.35
C ILE A 52 -2.69 0.75 4.03
N GLY A 53 -3.47 -0.07 4.74
CA GLY A 53 -4.92 -0.18 4.57
C GLY A 53 -5.72 1.07 4.94
N LYS A 54 -5.12 2.01 5.69
CA LYS A 54 -5.70 3.35 5.91
C LYS A 54 -5.57 4.27 4.69
N LEU A 55 -4.62 3.97 3.79
CA LEU A 55 -4.33 4.79 2.60
C LEU A 55 -4.98 4.21 1.35
N PHE A 56 -5.10 2.88 1.26
CA PHE A 56 -5.59 2.20 0.05
C PHE A 56 -6.66 1.16 0.39
N PRO A 57 -7.71 1.02 -0.44
CA PRO A 57 -8.50 -0.21 -0.48
C PRO A 57 -7.58 -1.40 -0.77
N MET A 58 -7.65 -2.43 0.07
CA MET A 58 -6.78 -3.61 -0.05
C MET A 58 -7.56 -4.83 -0.55
N TYR A 59 -6.94 -5.58 -1.44
CA TYR A 59 -7.44 -6.86 -1.94
C TYR A 59 -6.34 -7.91 -1.82
N GLN A 60 -6.70 -9.17 -1.56
CA GLN A 60 -5.72 -10.24 -1.52
C GLN A 60 -5.16 -10.51 -2.93
N LEU A 61 -3.90 -10.91 -3.04
CA LEU A 61 -3.27 -11.32 -4.30
C LEU A 61 -3.73 -12.73 -4.72
N THR A 62 -4.99 -12.83 -5.11
CA THR A 62 -5.63 -14.01 -5.71
C THR A 62 -6.28 -13.60 -7.03
N LEU A 63 -6.73 -14.57 -7.84
CA LEU A 63 -7.47 -14.26 -9.07
C LEU A 63 -8.76 -13.46 -8.77
N ASP A 64 -9.48 -13.85 -7.73
CA ASP A 64 -10.69 -13.16 -7.31
C ASP A 64 -10.39 -11.74 -6.80
N GLY A 65 -9.35 -11.59 -5.97
CA GLY A 65 -8.93 -10.30 -5.45
C GLY A 65 -8.40 -9.36 -6.54
N LEU A 66 -7.72 -9.89 -7.57
CA LEU A 66 -7.37 -9.12 -8.77
C LEU A 66 -8.63 -8.62 -9.49
N GLY A 67 -9.64 -9.47 -9.65
CA GLY A 67 -10.91 -9.10 -10.25
C GLY A 67 -11.62 -7.99 -9.48
N GLU A 68 -11.64 -8.07 -8.15
CA GLU A 68 -12.18 -7.03 -7.27
C GLU A 68 -11.41 -5.71 -7.37
N ALA A 69 -10.08 -5.78 -7.35
CA ALA A 69 -9.20 -4.63 -7.48
C ALA A 69 -9.42 -3.91 -8.83
N VAL A 70 -9.46 -4.64 -9.94
CA VAL A 70 -9.72 -4.06 -11.27
C VAL A 70 -11.11 -3.42 -11.32
N ARG A 71 -12.14 -4.09 -10.79
CA ARG A 71 -13.49 -3.51 -10.71
C ARG A 71 -13.48 -2.17 -9.97
N LYS A 72 -12.73 -2.06 -8.86
CA LYS A 72 -12.59 -0.80 -8.11
C LYS A 72 -11.87 0.30 -8.89
N LEU A 73 -10.91 -0.07 -9.76
CA LEU A 73 -10.12 0.87 -10.55
C LEU A 73 -10.85 1.42 -11.78
N VAL A 74 -11.80 0.68 -12.35
CA VAL A 74 -12.53 1.06 -13.58
C VAL A 74 -13.82 1.84 -13.32
N CYS A 75 -14.20 2.06 -12.06
CA CYS A 75 -15.36 2.88 -11.72
C CYS A 75 -15.17 4.31 -12.25
N LYS A 76 -16.25 4.95 -12.74
CA LYS A 76 -16.24 6.41 -12.91
C LYS A 76 -16.12 7.05 -11.53
N ARG A 77 -15.37 8.16 -11.44
CA ARG A 77 -15.36 9.02 -10.25
C ARG A 77 -16.78 9.37 -9.83
#